data_AF-A0A4Y9MKK3-F1
#
_entry.id   AF-A0A4Y9MKK3-F1
#
_cell.length_a   1.000
_cell.length_b   1.000
_cell.length_c   1.000
_cell.angle_alpha   90.00
_cell.angle_beta   90.00
_cell.angle_gamma   90.00
#
_symmetry.space_group_name_H-M   'P 1'
#
loop_
_entity.id
_entity.type
_entity.pdbx_description
1 polymer ?
#
loop_
_entity_poly.entity_id
_entity_poly.type
_entity_poly.pdbx_seq_one_letter_code
_entity_poly.pdbx_strand_id
1 'polypeptide(L)'
;MKATRLLAGAAAAAAVALATAAPAQADLDTDFATELHGYGIYGQRDYNAWIAKLTCKRLNNGVDVDLLDSVRFVGLNMAKDTTQEQSWQFLGSALKFYCPDKLPLLQNVGR
;
A
#
# COMPACT_ATOMS: atom_id res chain seq x y z
N MET A 1 -18.30 17.44 48.38
CA MET A 1 -18.50 16.00 48.10
C MET A 1 -19.17 15.68 46.76
N LYS A 2 -20.11 16.48 46.22
CA LYS A 2 -20.74 16.22 44.90
C LYS A 2 -19.83 16.51 43.69
N ALA A 3 -19.08 17.61 43.72
CA ALA A 3 -18.17 18.00 42.63
C ALA A 3 -17.00 17.01 42.42
N THR A 4 -16.47 16.45 43.51
CA THR A 4 -15.37 15.47 43.47
C THR A 4 -15.80 14.14 42.82
N ARG A 5 -17.06 13.74 42.98
CA ARG A 5 -17.62 12.52 42.36
C ARG A 5 -17.87 12.68 40.86
N LEU A 6 -18.23 13.89 40.41
CA LEU A 6 -18.42 14.19 38.98
C LEU A 6 -17.10 14.21 38.21
N LEU A 7 -16.04 14.77 38.80
CA LEU A 7 -14.70 14.78 38.22
C LEU A 7 -14.10 13.37 38.14
N ALA A 8 -14.29 12.54 39.17
CA ALA A 8 -13.87 11.13 39.16
C ALA A 8 -14.60 10.30 38.10
N GLY A 9 -15.91 10.54 37.91
CA GLY A 9 -16.70 9.87 36.87
C GLY A 9 -16.28 10.23 35.44
N ALA A 10 -15.96 11.51 35.18
CA ALA A 10 -15.51 11.97 33.87
C ALA A 10 -14.12 11.42 33.51
N ALA A 11 -13.19 11.39 34.47
CA ALA A 11 -11.85 10.84 34.25
C ALA A 11 -11.88 9.31 34.00
N ALA A 12 -12.73 8.58 34.72
CA ALA A 12 -12.91 7.14 34.51
C ALA A 12 -13.50 6.83 33.13
N ALA A 13 -14.48 7.61 32.67
CA ALA A 13 -15.09 7.42 31.35
C ALA A 13 -14.10 7.66 30.19
N ALA A 14 -13.23 8.68 30.30
CA ALA A 14 -12.20 8.95 29.30
C ALA A 14 -11.13 7.85 29.24
N ALA A 15 -10.73 7.29 30.38
CA ALA A 15 -9.77 6.19 30.43
C ALA A 15 -10.31 4.90 29.79
N VAL A 16 -11.60 4.60 29.97
CA VAL A 16 -12.25 3.43 29.35
C VAL A 16 -12.42 3.61 27.83
N ALA A 17 -12.70 4.84 27.36
CA ALA A 17 -12.78 5.13 25.93
C ALA A 17 -11.44 4.95 25.21
N LEU A 18 -10.33 5.34 25.84
CA LEU A 18 -8.99 5.14 25.30
C LEU A 18 -8.56 3.67 25.35
N ALA A 19 -9.00 2.91 26.35
CA ALA A 19 -8.70 1.49 26.49
C ALA A 19 -9.50 0.59 25.53
N THR A 20 -10.58 1.08 24.94
CA THR A 20 -11.45 0.34 24.00
C THR A 20 -11.32 0.81 22.55
N ALA A 21 -10.51 1.83 22.28
CA ALA A 21 -10.16 2.20 20.91
C ALA A 21 -9.35 1.07 20.29
N ALA A 22 -9.99 0.29 19.40
CA ALA A 22 -9.28 -0.67 18.58
C ALA A 22 -8.18 0.06 17.78
N PRO A 23 -6.96 -0.51 17.65
CA PRO A 23 -5.95 0.10 16.82
C PRO A 23 -6.53 0.31 15.42
N ALA A 24 -6.42 1.54 14.90
CA ALA A 24 -6.78 1.81 13.52
C ALA A 24 -5.87 0.95 12.65
N GLN A 25 -6.42 -0.15 12.13
CA GLN A 25 -5.69 -1.00 11.20
C GLN A 25 -5.40 -0.13 9.98
N ALA A 26 -4.12 -0.04 9.61
CA ALA A 26 -3.70 0.76 8.48
C ALA A 26 -4.50 0.33 7.24
N ASP A 27 -4.94 1.31 6.45
CA ASP A 27 -5.54 0.99 5.16
C ASP A 27 -4.48 0.32 4.26
N LEU A 28 -4.94 -0.50 3.31
CA LEU A 28 -4.08 -1.26 2.42
C LEU A 28 -3.05 -0.39 1.66
N ASP A 29 -3.41 0.85 1.32
CA ASP A 29 -2.55 1.79 0.61
C ASP A 29 -1.44 2.32 1.54
N THR A 30 -1.72 2.44 2.84
CA THR A 30 -0.73 2.79 3.88
C THR A 30 0.29 1.66 4.10
N ASP A 31 -0.15 0.40 4.13
CA ASP A 31 0.78 -0.74 4.22
C ASP A 31 1.64 -0.88 2.95
N PHE A 32 1.02 -0.66 1.78
CA PHE A 32 1.73 -0.66 0.51
C PHE A 32 2.82 0.42 0.47
N ALA A 33 2.51 1.65 0.86
CA ALA A 33 3.52 2.72 0.90
C ALA A 33 4.64 2.43 1.92
N THR A 34 4.30 1.83 3.06
CA THR A 34 5.29 1.40 4.06
C THR A 34 6.29 0.41 3.46
N GLU A 35 5.81 -0.56 2.68
CA GLU A 35 6.67 -1.51 2.00
C GLU A 35 7.56 -0.85 0.94
N LEU A 36 6.99 0.07 0.14
CA LEU A 36 7.75 0.82 -0.86
C LEU A 36 8.91 1.61 -0.23
N HIS A 37 8.69 2.22 0.93
CA HIS A 37 9.75 2.91 1.66
C HIS A 37 10.91 1.97 2.04
N GLY A 38 10.63 0.69 2.32
CA GLY A 38 11.65 -0.34 2.56
C GLY A 38 12.58 -0.57 1.35
N TYR A 39 12.11 -0.27 0.14
CA TYR A 39 12.89 -0.32 -1.11
C TYR A 39 13.54 1.02 -1.48
N GLY A 40 13.41 2.03 -0.62
CA GLY A 40 13.82 3.40 -0.93
C GLY A 40 12.94 4.07 -1.99
N ILE A 41 11.73 3.55 -2.22
CA ILE A 41 10.76 4.13 -3.15
C ILE A 41 9.87 5.09 -2.37
N TYR A 42 10.09 6.39 -2.57
CA TYR A 42 9.33 7.45 -1.92
C TYR A 42 8.40 8.13 -2.91
N GLY A 43 7.20 8.50 -2.46
CA GLY A 43 6.20 9.17 -3.29
C GLY A 43 4.92 9.46 -2.53
N GLN A 44 3.94 10.08 -3.21
CA GLN A 44 2.63 10.30 -2.61
C GLN A 44 1.90 8.95 -2.53
N ARG A 45 1.46 8.57 -1.32
CA ARG A 45 0.83 7.26 -1.04
C ARG A 45 -0.28 6.92 -2.02
N ASP A 46 -1.26 7.81 -2.19
CA ASP A 46 -2.47 7.53 -2.97
C ASP A 46 -2.15 7.44 -4.48
N TYR A 47 -1.14 8.16 -4.97
CA TYR A 47 -0.64 8.10 -6.33
C TYR A 47 0.07 6.77 -6.59
N ASN A 48 0.95 6.34 -5.68
CA ASN A 48 1.58 5.03 -5.78
C ASN A 48 0.54 3.91 -5.75
N ALA A 49 -0.44 3.99 -4.83
CA ALA A 49 -1.54 3.04 -4.77
C ALA A 49 -2.40 3.06 -6.05
N TRP A 50 -2.66 4.24 -6.62
CA TRP A 50 -3.37 4.38 -7.89
C TRP A 50 -2.62 3.71 -9.05
N ILE A 51 -1.31 3.93 -9.17
CA ILE A 51 -0.48 3.25 -10.18
C ILE A 51 -0.54 1.73 -9.99
N ALA A 52 -0.41 1.23 -8.77
CA ALA A 52 -0.48 -0.20 -8.48
C ALA A 52 -1.83 -0.82 -8.88
N LYS A 53 -2.94 -0.17 -8.50
CA LYS A 53 -4.30 -0.58 -8.90
C LYS A 53 -4.49 -0.53 -10.42
N LEU A 54 -3.91 0.47 -11.08
CA LEU A 54 -3.99 0.61 -12.53
C LEU A 54 -3.18 -0.48 -13.25
N THR A 55 -2.00 -0.84 -12.76
CA THR A 55 -1.22 -2.00 -13.26
C THR A 55 -2.05 -3.28 -13.21
N CYS A 56 -2.70 -3.57 -12.08
CA CYS A 56 -3.57 -4.74 -11.96
C CYS A 56 -4.74 -4.69 -12.96
N LYS A 57 -5.35 -3.51 -13.16
CA LYS A 57 -6.42 -3.33 -14.15
C LYS A 57 -5.92 -3.55 -15.59
N ARG A 58 -4.72 -3.05 -15.92
CA ARG A 58 -4.10 -3.23 -17.24
C ARG A 58 -3.84 -4.70 -17.54
N LEU A 59 -3.29 -5.44 -16.59
CA LEU A 59 -3.10 -6.89 -16.69
C LEU A 59 -4.43 -7.64 -16.87
N ASN A 60 -5.44 -7.32 -16.06
CA ASN A 60 -6.75 -7.96 -16.16
C ASN A 60 -7.45 -7.71 -17.51
N ASN A 61 -7.22 -6.55 -18.10
CA ASN A 61 -7.81 -6.18 -19.38
C ASN A 61 -6.95 -6.57 -20.59
N GLY A 62 -5.80 -7.23 -20.38
CA GLY A 62 -4.86 -7.59 -21.44
C GLY A 62 -4.20 -6.38 -22.13
N VAL A 63 -4.17 -5.23 -21.47
CA VAL A 63 -3.44 -4.03 -21.96
C VAL A 63 -1.94 -4.21 -21.77
N ASP A 64 -1.54 -4.77 -20.62
CA ASP A 64 -0.20 -5.31 -20.43
C ASP A 64 -0.26 -6.80 -20.79
N VAL A 65 0.47 -7.22 -21.82
CA VAL A 65 0.47 -8.61 -22.29
C VAL A 65 1.30 -9.48 -21.34
N ASP A 66 2.34 -8.90 -20.76
CA ASP A 66 3.21 -9.54 -19.80
C ASP A 66 3.65 -8.57 -18.67
N LEU A 67 4.54 -9.05 -17.81
CA LEU A 67 5.09 -8.23 -16.73
C LEU A 67 6.17 -7.25 -17.20
N LEU A 68 6.76 -7.42 -18.39
CA LEU A 68 7.69 -6.45 -18.96
C LEU A 68 6.93 -5.17 -19.38
N ASP A 69 5.75 -5.33 -19.95
CA ASP A 69 4.84 -4.20 -20.20
C ASP A 69 4.43 -3.51 -18.90
N SER A 70 4.08 -4.30 -17.88
CA SER A 70 3.69 -3.80 -16.57
C SER A 70 4.81 -3.03 -15.87
N VAL A 71 6.04 -3.57 -15.84
CA VAL A 71 7.17 -2.90 -15.17
C VAL A 71 7.60 -1.65 -15.93
N ARG A 72 7.50 -1.67 -17.27
CA ARG A 72 7.73 -0.48 -18.09
C ARG A 72 6.71 0.61 -17.78
N PHE A 73 5.43 0.25 -17.69
CA PHE A 73 4.38 1.18 -17.28
C PHE A 73 4.67 1.78 -15.89
N VAL A 74 5.03 0.94 -14.91
CA VAL A 74 5.41 1.40 -13.56
C VAL A 74 6.57 2.39 -13.63
N GLY A 75 7.70 2.01 -14.24
CA GLY A 75 8.89 2.87 -14.33
C GLY A 75 8.64 4.22 -15.02
N LEU A 76 7.76 4.26 -16.03
CA LEU A 76 7.38 5.50 -16.72
C LEU A 76 6.54 6.45 -15.85
N ASN A 77 5.92 5.96 -14.78
CA ASN A 77 5.07 6.75 -13.89
C ASN A 77 5.71 7.05 -12.53
N MET A 78 6.93 6.59 -12.29
CA MET A 78 7.69 6.81 -11.06
C MET A 78 8.61 8.04 -11.16
N ALA A 79 9.30 8.37 -10.06
CA ALA A 79 10.29 9.44 -10.03
C ALA A 79 11.43 9.15 -11.03
N LYS A 80 12.01 10.19 -11.63
CA LYS A 80 12.98 10.07 -12.74
C LYS A 80 14.25 9.29 -12.41
N ASP A 81 14.61 9.22 -11.14
CA ASP A 81 15.77 8.53 -10.59
C ASP A 81 15.45 7.11 -10.09
N THR A 82 14.20 6.66 -10.24
CA THR A 82 13.79 5.29 -9.91
C THR A 82 14.58 4.29 -10.73
N THR A 83 15.22 3.33 -10.07
CA THR A 83 16.00 2.30 -10.76
C THR A 83 15.09 1.23 -11.39
N GLN A 84 15.67 0.42 -12.27
CA GLN A 84 14.94 -0.71 -12.84
C GLN A 84 14.57 -1.73 -11.75
N GLU A 85 15.47 -1.97 -10.79
CA GLU A 85 15.21 -2.85 -9.65
C GLU A 85 14.05 -2.34 -8.80
N GLN A 86 14.01 -1.03 -8.53
CA GLN A 86 12.90 -0.40 -7.80
C GLN A 86 11.57 -0.51 -8.55
N SER A 87 11.58 -0.41 -9.88
CA SER A 87 10.38 -0.61 -10.69
C SER A 87 9.85 -2.05 -10.56
N TRP A 88 10.74 -3.04 -10.54
CA TRP A 88 10.38 -4.44 -10.29
C TRP A 88 9.87 -4.69 -8.87
N GLN A 89 10.51 -4.09 -7.87
CA GLN A 89 10.07 -4.17 -6.48
C GLN A 89 8.67 -3.57 -6.32
N PHE A 90 8.43 -2.39 -6.91
CA PHE A 90 7.12 -1.78 -6.96
C PHE A 90 6.09 -2.71 -7.62
N LEU A 91 6.41 -3.28 -8.79
CA LEU A 91 5.51 -4.20 -9.49
C LEU A 91 5.18 -5.42 -8.62
N GLY A 92 6.19 -6.04 -8.00
CA GLY A 92 6.00 -7.18 -7.10
C GLY A 92 5.06 -6.85 -5.93
N SER A 93 5.25 -5.69 -5.29
CA SER A 93 4.35 -5.22 -4.24
C SER A 93 2.96 -4.89 -4.78
N ALA A 94 2.84 -4.30 -5.98
CA ALA A 94 1.55 -4.01 -6.59
C ALA A 94 0.72 -5.29 -6.81
N LEU A 95 1.35 -6.34 -7.36
CA LEU A 95 0.70 -7.63 -7.52
C LEU A 95 0.31 -8.21 -6.15
N LYS A 96 1.20 -8.12 -5.15
CA LYS A 96 0.97 -8.71 -3.82
C LYS A 96 -0.22 -8.08 -3.10
N PHE A 97 -0.33 -6.75 -3.16
CA PHE A 97 -1.36 -6.01 -2.43
C PHE A 97 -2.69 -5.95 -3.18
N TYR A 98 -2.69 -5.83 -4.52
CA TYR A 98 -3.90 -5.47 -5.26
C TYR A 98 -4.37 -6.51 -6.29
N CYS A 99 -3.53 -7.45 -6.73
CA CYS A 99 -3.93 -8.55 -7.61
C CYS A 99 -3.10 -9.82 -7.38
N PRO A 100 -3.23 -10.46 -6.20
CA PRO A 100 -2.39 -11.60 -5.82
C PRO A 100 -2.60 -12.82 -6.72
N ASP A 101 -3.72 -12.91 -7.42
CA ASP A 101 -3.98 -13.92 -8.45
C ASP A 101 -3.02 -13.80 -9.65
N LYS A 102 -2.38 -12.64 -9.85
CA LYS A 102 -1.39 -12.37 -10.90
C LYS A 102 0.05 -12.60 -10.45
N LEU A 103 0.32 -12.85 -9.16
CA LEU A 103 1.68 -13.15 -8.66
C LEU A 103 2.40 -14.26 -9.43
N PRO A 104 1.75 -15.38 -9.82
CA PRO A 104 2.41 -16.45 -10.55
C PRO A 104 3.04 -16.01 -11.88
N LEU A 105 2.60 -14.88 -12.45
CA LEU A 105 3.20 -14.32 -13.67
C LEU A 105 4.65 -13.89 -13.45
N LEU A 106 5.08 -13.58 -12.21
CA LEU A 106 6.48 -13.25 -11.89
C LEU A 106 7.44 -14.41 -12.22
N GLN A 107 6.95 -15.65 -12.14
CA GLN A 107 7.75 -16.84 -12.45
C GLN A 107 7.97 -17.04 -13.95
N ASN A 108 7.25 -16.30 -14.79
CA ASN A 108 7.33 -16.38 -16.25
C ASN A 108 8.23 -15.28 -16.86
N VAL A 109 8.78 -14.38 -16.04
CA VAL A 109 9.70 -13.34 -16.50
C VAL A 109 11.05 -13.98 -16.83
N GLY A 110 11.46 -13.95 -18.11
CA GLY A 110 12.76 -14.44 -18.55
C GLY A 110 12.80 -15.88 -19.09
N ARG A 111 11.65 -16.45 -19.48
CA ARG A 111 11.62 -17.59 -20.42
C ARG A 111 11.63 -17.11 -21.87
#